data_AF-A0A975BNE8-F1
#
_entry.id   AF-A0A975BNE8-F1
#
_cell.length_a   1.000
_cell.length_b   1.000
_cell.length_c   1.000
_cell.angle_alpha   90.00
_cell.angle_beta   90.00
_cell.angle_gamma   90.00
#
_symmetry.space_group_name_H-M   'P 1'
#
loop_
_entity.id
_entity.type
_entity.pdbx_description
1 polymer ?
#
loop_
_entity_poly.entity_id
_entity_poly.type
_entity_poly.pdbx_seq_one_letter_code
_entity_poly.pdbx_strand_id
1 'polypeptide(L)'
;MREGRNPAFSPDEALSPDGKSRVSLPLFFFCPVHKRRTIMIQNWKHADAFYERVDRLGLHGLHFQHVVLCERRAWMYLHNINFAQWYGRVQTGTAKHSTSYARDHSTDGLFGLAPDRIDWENCVVYENKGSGGAVEASNNQTAFYALMLSIATGREWQAVTHVLSTRKRRDVVLDEHRLQKMWEASERLEALAVREDVPRARAIPLCKTCSLAGFCGHD
;
A
#
# COMPACT_ATOMS: atom_id res chain seq x y z
N MET A 1 26.52 -45.27 -10.19
CA MET A 1 26.10 -43.89 -9.90
C MET A 1 27.26 -42.97 -10.27
N ARG A 2 27.02 -41.99 -11.14
CA ARG A 2 28.03 -41.05 -11.63
C ARG A 2 27.97 -39.81 -10.73
N GLU A 3 29.05 -39.48 -10.03
CA GLU A 3 29.25 -38.14 -9.44
C GLU A 3 30.31 -37.43 -10.26
N GLY A 4 29.89 -36.39 -10.97
CA GLY A 4 30.73 -35.52 -11.77
C GLY A 4 30.86 -34.16 -11.09
N ARG A 5 32.12 -33.80 -10.81
CA ARG A 5 32.75 -32.46 -10.83
C ARG A 5 31.84 -31.24 -10.60
N ASN A 6 32.17 -30.49 -9.55
CA ASN A 6 31.87 -29.07 -9.45
C ASN A 6 33.19 -28.30 -9.25
N PRO A 7 33.70 -27.55 -10.24
CA PRO A 7 34.81 -26.63 -10.02
C PRO A 7 34.30 -25.23 -9.65
N ALA A 8 35.10 -24.58 -8.82
CA ALA A 8 34.91 -23.29 -8.17
C ALA A 8 34.56 -22.11 -9.10
N PHE A 9 33.89 -21.10 -8.53
CA PHE A 9 34.01 -19.71 -8.97
C PHE A 9 34.34 -18.83 -7.75
N SER A 10 35.48 -18.15 -7.86
CA SER A 10 36.00 -17.09 -7.00
C SER A 10 35.39 -15.74 -7.41
N PRO A 11 35.31 -14.74 -6.51
CA PRO A 11 34.69 -13.45 -6.77
C PRO A 11 35.68 -12.49 -7.45
N ASP A 12 35.22 -11.73 -8.45
CA ASP A 12 35.55 -10.32 -8.73
C ASP A 12 35.04 -9.89 -10.12
N GLU A 13 34.91 -8.57 -10.31
CA GLU A 13 34.42 -7.79 -11.47
C GLU A 13 32.91 -7.47 -11.47
N ALA A 14 32.46 -6.21 -11.53
CA ALA A 14 33.12 -4.91 -11.53
C ALA A 14 32.06 -3.84 -11.18
N LEU A 15 32.43 -2.91 -10.29
CA LEU A 15 31.65 -1.69 -10.01
C LEU A 15 31.76 -0.72 -11.20
N SER A 16 30.63 -0.37 -11.79
CA SER A 16 30.52 0.74 -12.76
C SER A 16 30.32 2.07 -12.02
N PRO A 17 30.94 3.19 -12.45
CA PRO A 17 31.03 4.42 -11.65
C PRO A 17 29.81 5.35 -11.75
N ASP A 18 28.74 4.98 -12.46
CA ASP A 18 27.50 5.76 -12.54
C ASP A 18 26.33 5.02 -11.87
N GLY A 19 26.22 5.18 -10.55
CA GLY A 19 25.22 4.56 -9.68
C GLY A 19 23.78 5.07 -9.85
N LYS A 20 23.22 4.96 -11.05
CA LYS A 20 21.76 5.08 -11.28
C LYS A 20 21.23 3.74 -11.75
N SER A 21 20.64 2.98 -10.82
CA SER A 21 19.77 1.86 -11.17
C SER A 21 18.53 2.42 -11.87
N ARG A 22 18.57 2.53 -13.20
CA ARG A 22 17.34 2.61 -13.99
C ARG A 22 16.66 1.25 -13.83
N VAL A 23 15.66 1.18 -12.96
CA VAL A 23 14.74 0.04 -12.91
C VAL A 23 14.05 0.01 -14.27
N SER A 24 14.48 -0.91 -15.12
CA SER A 24 13.83 -1.22 -16.38
C SER A 24 12.50 -1.91 -16.06
N LEU A 25 11.41 -1.15 -16.05
CA LEU A 25 10.05 -1.71 -16.06
C LEU A 25 9.91 -2.66 -17.26
N PRO A 26 9.43 -3.90 -17.07
CA PRO A 26 9.23 -4.83 -18.17
C PRO A 26 8.26 -4.24 -19.19
N LEU A 27 8.71 -4.20 -20.44
CA LEU A 27 8.07 -3.62 -21.61
C LEU A 27 6.90 -4.47 -22.12
N PHE A 28 5.95 -4.85 -21.27
CA PHE A 28 4.79 -5.64 -21.69
C PHE A 28 3.58 -5.34 -20.83
N PHE A 29 2.81 -4.29 -21.11
CA PHE A 29 1.37 -4.21 -20.82
C PHE A 29 0.73 -3.04 -21.60
N PHE A 30 0.54 -3.22 -22.90
CA PHE A 30 -0.36 -2.37 -23.67
C PHE A 30 -1.79 -2.86 -23.47
N CYS A 31 -2.50 -2.30 -22.48
CA CYS A 31 -3.95 -2.38 -22.43
C CYS A 31 -4.52 -1.30 -23.39
N PRO A 32 -5.25 -1.65 -24.47
CA PRO A 32 -6.05 -0.69 -25.21
C PRO A 32 -7.30 -0.41 -24.36
N VAL A 33 -7.71 0.83 -24.09
CA VAL A 33 -8.74 1.50 -24.89
C VAL A 33 -8.94 2.95 -24.39
N HIS A 34 -9.14 3.84 -25.35
CA HIS A 34 -9.79 5.16 -25.35
C HIS A 34 -9.38 6.24 -24.33
N LYS A 35 -8.52 7.14 -24.84
CA LYS A 35 -8.59 8.61 -24.78
C LYS A 35 -9.73 9.23 -23.93
N ARG A 36 -9.55 9.25 -22.62
CA ARG A 36 -9.67 10.49 -21.83
C ARG A 36 -8.52 10.48 -20.83
N ARG A 37 -7.41 11.09 -21.25
CA ARG A 37 -6.32 11.42 -20.34
C ARG A 37 -6.84 12.49 -19.39
N THR A 38 -7.08 12.17 -18.13
CA THR A 38 -7.22 13.23 -17.13
C THR A 38 -5.83 13.60 -16.64
N ILE A 39 -5.53 14.89 -16.77
CA ILE A 39 -4.20 15.49 -16.65
C ILE A 39 -3.67 15.49 -15.20
N MET A 40 -4.55 15.23 -14.22
CA MET A 40 -4.28 15.53 -12.81
C MET A 40 -3.10 14.77 -12.20
N ILE A 41 -3.01 13.44 -12.37
CA ILE A 41 -1.92 12.66 -11.76
C ILE A 41 -0.61 12.87 -12.52
N GLN A 42 -0.64 13.01 -13.85
CA GLN A 42 0.56 13.28 -14.66
C GLN A 42 1.19 14.65 -14.35
N ASN A 43 0.38 15.60 -13.89
CA ASN A 43 0.84 16.93 -13.47
C ASN A 43 0.97 17.08 -11.95
N TRP A 44 0.77 16.00 -11.19
CA TRP A 44 0.92 16.06 -9.75
C TRP A 44 2.40 16.18 -9.41
N LYS A 45 2.84 17.39 -9.06
CA LYS A 45 4.25 17.75 -8.80
C LYS A 45 4.97 16.89 -7.76
N HIS A 46 4.23 16.12 -6.96
CA HIS A 46 4.75 15.25 -5.91
C HIS A 46 4.87 13.79 -6.33
N ALA A 47 4.46 13.39 -7.54
CA ALA A 47 4.39 11.98 -7.96
C ALA A 47 5.71 11.23 -7.74
N ASP A 48 6.83 11.77 -8.25
CA ASP A 48 8.14 11.12 -8.14
C ASP A 48 8.62 11.03 -6.69
N ALA A 49 8.50 12.13 -5.93
CA ALA A 49 8.90 12.17 -4.52
C ALA A 49 8.03 11.27 -3.64
N PHE A 50 6.74 11.16 -3.96
CA PHE A 50 5.82 10.27 -3.27
C PHE A 50 6.18 8.81 -3.53
N TYR A 51 6.42 8.45 -4.79
CA TYR A 51 6.81 7.10 -5.18
C TYR A 51 8.13 6.69 -4.53
N GLU A 52 9.16 7.56 -4.60
CA GLU A 52 10.45 7.35 -3.94
C GLU A 52 10.30 7.08 -2.45
N ARG A 53 9.53 7.92 -1.75
CA ARG A 53 9.33 7.79 -0.30
C ARG A 53 8.62 6.48 0.05
N VAL A 54 7.60 6.11 -0.73
CA VAL A 54 6.86 4.87 -0.55
C VAL A 54 7.79 3.67 -0.72
N ASP A 55 8.62 3.66 -1.75
CA ASP A 55 9.55 2.57 -2.05
C ASP A 55 10.64 2.46 -0.97
N ARG A 56 11.35 3.57 -0.69
CA ARG A 56 12.45 3.61 0.30
C ARG A 56 12.02 3.16 1.69
N LEU A 57 10.81 3.53 2.12
CA LEU A 57 10.28 3.20 3.45
C LEU A 57 9.45 1.91 3.48
N GLY A 58 9.26 1.24 2.33
CA GLY A 58 8.40 0.06 2.25
C GLY A 58 6.94 0.34 2.65
N LEU A 59 6.39 1.50 2.30
CA LEU A 59 5.03 1.86 2.66
C LEU A 59 4.00 1.06 1.86
N HIS A 60 2.83 0.83 2.46
CA HIS A 60 1.77 -0.04 1.95
C HIS A 60 0.43 0.59 2.30
N GLY A 61 -0.65 0.12 1.67
CA GLY A 61 -1.99 0.72 1.87
C GLY A 61 -2.44 0.81 3.33
N LEU A 62 -2.10 -0.19 4.17
CA LEU A 62 -2.41 -0.16 5.60
C LEU A 62 -1.73 0.98 6.36
N HIS A 63 -0.51 1.39 5.96
CA HIS A 63 0.18 2.52 6.59
C HIS A 63 -0.63 3.81 6.43
N PHE A 64 -1.17 4.05 5.24
CA PHE A 64 -2.02 5.21 4.94
C PHE A 64 -3.37 5.17 5.63
N GLN A 65 -3.91 3.98 5.92
CA GLN A 65 -5.06 3.86 6.82
C GLN A 65 -4.66 4.18 8.27
N HIS A 66 -3.55 3.61 8.74
CA HIS A 66 -3.17 3.67 10.16
C HIS A 66 -2.80 5.07 10.60
N VAL A 67 -2.07 5.84 9.79
CA VAL A 67 -1.66 7.20 10.16
C VAL A 67 -2.86 8.12 10.38
N VAL A 68 -3.95 7.90 9.64
CA VAL A 68 -5.22 8.64 9.81
C VAL A 68 -5.98 8.16 11.06
N LEU A 69 -5.92 6.87 11.38
CA LEU A 69 -6.62 6.30 12.54
C LEU A 69 -5.93 6.65 13.86
N CYS A 70 -4.62 6.46 13.92
CA CYS A 70 -3.79 6.58 15.10
C CYS A 70 -2.31 6.50 14.73
N GLU A 71 -1.57 7.58 14.95
CA GLU A 71 -0.12 7.60 14.67
C GLU A 71 0.67 6.57 15.47
N ARG A 72 0.27 6.26 16.71
CA ARG A 72 0.92 5.22 17.50
C ARG A 72 0.79 3.85 16.82
N ARG A 73 -0.38 3.57 16.25
CA ARG A 73 -0.60 2.35 15.46
C ARG A 73 0.25 2.36 14.18
N ALA A 74 0.33 3.50 13.49
CA ALA A 74 1.17 3.62 12.30
C ALA A 74 2.65 3.40 12.61
N TRP A 75 3.14 4.02 13.70
CA TRP A 75 4.50 3.83 14.21
C TRP A 75 4.77 2.35 14.52
N MET A 76 3.88 1.68 15.26
CA MET A 76 4.06 0.25 15.57
C MET A 76 4.19 -0.61 14.29
N TYR A 77 3.38 -0.33 13.26
CA TYR A 77 3.49 -1.06 11.99
C TYR A 77 4.81 -0.76 11.24
N LEU A 78 5.25 0.50 11.19
CA LEU A 78 6.53 0.88 10.58
C LEU A 78 7.73 0.23 11.28
N HIS A 79 7.61 -0.01 12.59
CA HIS A 79 8.62 -0.68 13.42
C HIS A 79 8.39 -2.20 13.54
N ASN A 80 7.61 -2.79 12.63
CA ASN A 80 7.33 -4.24 12.55
C ASN A 80 6.67 -4.86 13.81
N ILE A 81 5.98 -4.04 14.61
CA ILE A 81 5.18 -4.46 15.76
C ILE A 81 3.74 -4.68 15.28
N ASN A 82 3.43 -5.89 14.82
CA ASN A 82 2.10 -6.26 14.32
C ASN A 82 1.60 -7.58 14.92
N PHE A 83 0.39 -7.55 15.48
CA PHE A 83 -0.31 -8.71 16.07
C PHE A 83 -1.61 -9.07 15.36
N ALA A 84 -1.85 -8.54 14.15
CA ALA A 84 -3.09 -8.73 13.41
C ALA A 84 -3.43 -10.22 13.23
N GLN A 85 -2.44 -11.06 12.96
CA GLN A 85 -2.58 -12.51 12.83
C GLN A 85 -3.13 -13.22 14.09
N TRP A 86 -3.00 -12.62 15.27
CA TRP A 86 -3.46 -13.18 16.55
C TRP A 86 -4.85 -12.67 16.97
N TYR A 87 -5.46 -11.77 16.21
CA TYR A 87 -6.78 -11.21 16.53
C TYR A 87 -7.88 -11.88 15.68
N GLY A 88 -8.86 -12.52 16.33
CA GLY A 88 -9.86 -13.36 15.66
C GLY A 88 -10.67 -12.67 14.55
N ARG A 89 -10.87 -11.34 14.63
CA ARG A 89 -11.54 -10.57 13.57
C ARG A 89 -10.70 -10.46 12.29
N VAL A 90 -9.38 -10.46 12.39
CA VAL A 90 -8.46 -10.41 11.24
C VAL A 90 -8.33 -11.80 10.63
N GLN A 91 -8.23 -12.87 11.43
CA GLN A 91 -8.20 -14.25 10.93
C GLN A 91 -9.40 -14.57 10.04
N THR A 92 -10.59 -14.08 10.41
CA THR A 92 -11.81 -14.21 9.59
C THR A 92 -11.68 -13.46 8.25
N GLY A 93 -10.97 -12.33 8.22
CA GLY A 93 -10.68 -11.58 7.00
C GLY A 93 -9.64 -12.28 6.12
N THR A 94 -8.54 -12.75 6.71
CA THR A 94 -7.46 -13.49 6.03
C THR A 94 -7.94 -14.80 5.43
N ALA A 95 -8.78 -15.56 6.14
CA ALA A 95 -9.35 -16.81 5.63
C ALA A 95 -10.26 -16.60 4.40
N LYS A 96 -10.99 -15.47 4.35
CA LYS A 96 -11.79 -15.08 3.18
C LYS A 96 -10.90 -14.63 2.00
N HIS A 97 -9.75 -14.05 2.31
CA HIS A 97 -8.75 -13.61 1.32
C HIS A 97 -8.04 -14.80 0.67
N SER A 98 -7.62 -15.80 1.48
CA SER A 98 -6.93 -17.00 0.99
C SER A 98 -7.76 -17.85 0.02
N THR A 99 -9.09 -17.77 0.09
CA THR A 99 -9.98 -18.46 -0.86
C THR A 99 -10.18 -17.70 -2.18
N SER A 100 -9.77 -16.43 -2.26
CA SER A 100 -9.94 -15.57 -3.45
C SER A 100 -8.63 -15.26 -4.19
N TYR A 101 -7.47 -15.64 -3.63
CA TYR A 101 -6.15 -15.34 -4.18
C TYR A 101 -5.65 -16.41 -5.16
N ALA A 102 -6.31 -16.50 -6.32
CA ALA A 102 -5.67 -17.06 -7.52
C ALA A 102 -4.87 -15.93 -8.21
N ARG A 103 -3.65 -15.72 -7.68
CA ARG A 103 -2.50 -14.92 -8.16
C ARG A 103 -2.71 -14.06 -9.42
N ASP A 104 -2.83 -12.76 -9.20
CA ASP A 104 -2.55 -11.72 -10.20
C ASP A 104 -1.10 -11.23 -10.03
N HIS A 105 -0.20 -11.72 -10.89
CA HIS A 105 1.25 -11.43 -10.90
C HIS A 105 1.61 -10.05 -11.46
N SER A 106 0.63 -9.27 -11.90
CA SER A 106 0.84 -7.95 -12.54
C SER A 106 1.29 -6.83 -11.57
N THR A 107 1.27 -7.09 -10.27
CA THR A 107 1.83 -6.19 -9.23
C THR A 107 3.28 -6.52 -8.87
N ASP A 108 3.87 -7.56 -9.47
CA ASP A 108 5.25 -7.96 -9.23
C ASP A 108 6.20 -6.80 -9.59
N GLY A 109 6.81 -6.19 -8.56
CA GLY A 109 7.68 -5.01 -8.68
C GLY A 109 7.09 -3.70 -8.16
N LEU A 110 5.79 -3.65 -7.85
CA LEU A 110 5.15 -2.52 -7.16
C LEU A 110 5.04 -2.80 -5.66
N PHE A 111 6.10 -2.42 -4.93
CA PHE A 111 6.21 -2.69 -3.50
C PHE A 111 5.00 -2.13 -2.75
N GLY A 112 4.33 -2.99 -1.97
CA GLY A 112 3.21 -2.58 -1.11
C GLY A 112 1.82 -2.53 -1.70
N LEU A 113 1.64 -3.00 -2.93
CA LEU A 113 0.32 -3.23 -3.50
C LEU A 113 -0.19 -4.63 -3.16
N ALA A 114 -1.20 -4.70 -2.30
CA ALA A 114 -1.97 -5.91 -2.05
C ALA A 114 -3.47 -5.58 -1.95
N PRO A 115 -4.09 -5.04 -3.02
CA PRO A 115 -5.54 -4.88 -3.06
C PRO A 115 -6.25 -6.23 -3.16
N ASP A 116 -7.55 -6.22 -2.90
CA ASP A 116 -8.38 -7.43 -2.98
C ASP A 116 -8.67 -7.85 -4.42
N ARG A 117 -8.79 -6.89 -5.33
CA ARG A 117 -8.99 -7.14 -6.78
C ARG A 117 -8.47 -5.97 -7.60
N ILE A 118 -7.91 -6.28 -8.76
CA ILE A 118 -7.52 -5.31 -9.79
C ILE A 118 -8.29 -5.64 -11.07
N ASP A 119 -8.86 -4.61 -11.70
CA ASP A 119 -9.47 -4.65 -13.02
C ASP A 119 -8.60 -3.82 -13.97
N TRP A 120 -7.70 -4.51 -14.69
CA TRP A 120 -6.73 -3.89 -15.59
C TRP A 120 -7.35 -3.29 -16.84
N GLU A 121 -8.46 -3.87 -17.32
CA GLU A 121 -9.17 -3.39 -18.50
C GLU A 121 -9.79 -2.02 -18.23
N ASN A 122 -10.40 -1.87 -17.05
CA ASN A 122 -11.08 -0.64 -16.66
C ASN A 122 -10.23 0.29 -15.77
N CYS A 123 -8.98 -0.08 -15.46
CA CYS A 123 -8.10 0.64 -14.53
C CYS A 123 -8.76 0.88 -13.17
N VAL A 124 -9.35 -0.14 -12.56
CA VAL A 124 -10.03 -0.03 -11.25
C VAL A 124 -9.41 -0.95 -10.22
N VAL A 125 -9.12 -0.42 -9.04
CA VAL A 125 -8.69 -1.20 -7.88
C VAL A 125 -9.79 -1.29 -6.83
N TYR A 126 -9.95 -2.47 -6.24
CA TYR A 126 -10.97 -2.75 -5.25
C TYR A 126 -10.37 -3.21 -3.92
N GLU A 127 -10.95 -2.70 -2.83
CA GLU A 127 -10.63 -3.10 -1.45
C GLU A 127 -11.93 -3.45 -0.71
N ASN A 128 -12.02 -4.64 -0.11
CA ASN A 128 -13.16 -5.01 0.72
C ASN A 128 -12.95 -4.58 2.16
N LYS A 129 -14.00 -4.06 2.78
CA LYS A 129 -14.05 -3.74 4.21
C LYS A 129 -15.19 -4.51 4.88
N GLY A 130 -14.87 -5.17 5.98
CA GLY A 130 -15.87 -5.93 6.76
C GLY A 130 -17.02 -5.06 7.24
N SER A 131 -16.74 -3.82 7.67
CA SER A 131 -17.73 -2.83 8.08
C SER A 131 -17.47 -1.47 7.43
N GLY A 132 -18.49 -0.60 7.44
CA GLY A 132 -18.41 0.73 6.82
C GLY A 132 -17.81 1.83 7.70
N GLY A 133 -17.18 1.48 8.81
CA GLY A 133 -16.58 2.42 9.78
C GLY A 133 -15.25 3.02 9.32
N ALA A 134 -14.83 4.11 9.96
CA ALA A 134 -13.60 4.85 9.65
C ALA A 134 -13.42 5.10 8.13
N VAL A 135 -14.44 5.71 7.52
CA VAL A 135 -14.57 5.88 6.07
C VAL A 135 -13.33 6.52 5.46
N GLU A 136 -12.89 7.67 5.99
CA GLU A 136 -11.74 8.39 5.43
C GLU A 136 -10.45 7.58 5.51
N ALA A 137 -10.18 6.90 6.62
CA ALA A 137 -8.98 6.07 6.75
C ALA A 137 -9.02 4.86 5.80
N SER A 138 -10.19 4.22 5.66
CA SER A 138 -10.37 3.11 4.72
C SER A 138 -10.22 3.56 3.28
N ASN A 139 -10.77 4.73 2.95
CA ASN A 139 -10.65 5.34 1.62
C ASN A 139 -9.19 5.67 1.29
N ASN A 140 -8.40 6.17 2.26
CA ASN A 140 -6.99 6.49 2.02
C ASN A 140 -6.13 5.25 1.70
N GLN A 141 -6.47 4.07 2.23
CA GLN A 141 -5.82 2.83 1.81
C GLN A 141 -6.12 2.50 0.34
N THR A 142 -7.38 2.54 -0.07
CA THR A 142 -7.77 2.22 -1.45
C THR A 142 -7.24 3.27 -2.43
N ALA A 143 -7.27 4.55 -2.03
CA ALA A 143 -6.71 5.67 -2.78
C ALA A 143 -5.21 5.49 -3.00
N PHE A 144 -4.46 5.01 -2.01
CA PHE A 144 -3.03 4.70 -2.16
C PHE A 144 -2.78 3.72 -3.31
N TYR A 145 -3.56 2.64 -3.40
CA TYR A 145 -3.39 1.66 -4.48
C TYR A 145 -3.64 2.26 -5.86
N ALA A 146 -4.73 3.01 -6.01
CA ALA A 146 -5.03 3.68 -7.28
C ALA A 146 -3.96 4.72 -7.64
N LEU A 147 -3.47 5.48 -6.66
CA LEU A 147 -2.41 6.47 -6.88
C LEU A 147 -1.10 5.82 -7.35
N MET A 148 -0.65 4.76 -6.68
CA MET A 148 0.57 4.05 -7.04
C MET A 148 0.47 3.39 -8.43
N LEU A 149 -0.66 2.74 -8.73
CA LEU A 149 -0.91 2.20 -10.06
C LEU A 149 -0.95 3.31 -11.13
N SER A 150 -1.49 4.47 -10.77
CA SER A 150 -1.54 5.60 -11.70
C SER A 150 -0.17 6.16 -12.04
N ILE A 151 0.70 6.31 -11.03
CA ILE A 151 2.08 6.74 -11.21
C ILE A 151 2.85 5.70 -12.05
N ALA A 152 2.77 4.43 -11.66
CA ALA A 152 3.54 3.35 -12.31
C ALA A 152 3.16 3.11 -13.77
N THR A 153 1.87 3.23 -14.10
CA THR A 153 1.36 2.96 -15.46
C THR A 153 1.25 4.22 -16.32
N GLY A 154 1.36 5.40 -15.72
CA GLY A 154 1.05 6.68 -16.35
C GLY A 154 -0.41 6.84 -16.77
N ARG A 155 -1.33 6.02 -16.23
CA ARG A 155 -2.77 6.04 -16.51
C ARG A 155 -3.53 6.47 -15.27
N GLU A 156 -4.76 6.92 -15.41
CA GLU A 156 -5.60 7.21 -14.25
C GLU A 156 -6.30 5.92 -13.78
N TRP A 157 -6.13 5.58 -12.51
CA TRP A 157 -6.80 4.46 -11.87
C TRP A 157 -7.88 4.93 -10.91
N GLN A 158 -8.99 4.21 -10.90
CA GLN A 158 -10.11 4.44 -9.99
C GLN A 158 -10.00 3.54 -8.76
N ALA A 159 -10.38 4.07 -7.61
CA ALA A 159 -10.42 3.31 -6.36
C ALA A 159 -11.86 3.05 -5.92
N VAL A 160 -12.18 1.80 -5.57
CA VAL A 160 -13.51 1.41 -5.10
C VAL A 160 -13.40 0.61 -3.80
N THR A 161 -14.09 1.07 -2.77
CA THR A 161 -14.20 0.34 -1.50
C THR A 161 -15.52 -0.40 -1.41
N HIS A 162 -15.48 -1.70 -1.15
CA HIS A 162 -16.67 -2.54 -1.03
C HIS A 162 -16.94 -2.91 0.43
N VAL A 163 -18.06 -2.43 0.98
CA VAL A 163 -18.43 -2.68 2.38
C VAL A 163 -19.27 -3.96 2.47
N LEU A 164 -18.65 -5.06 2.90
CA LEU A 164 -19.25 -6.40 2.88
C LEU A 164 -20.52 -6.49 3.73
N SER A 165 -20.57 -5.84 4.90
CA SER A 165 -21.74 -5.88 5.79
C SER A 165 -23.00 -5.25 5.18
N THR A 166 -22.84 -4.29 4.27
CA THR A 166 -23.96 -3.58 3.64
C THR A 166 -24.08 -3.87 2.15
N ARG A 167 -23.11 -4.59 1.57
CA ARG A 167 -22.92 -4.82 0.13
C ARG A 167 -22.88 -3.52 -0.69
N LYS A 168 -22.54 -2.39 -0.06
CA LYS A 168 -22.43 -1.09 -0.72
C LYS A 168 -21.03 -0.90 -1.28
N ARG A 169 -20.97 -0.34 -2.50
CA ARG A 169 -19.72 0.15 -3.09
C ARG A 169 -19.60 1.64 -2.85
N ARG A 170 -18.37 2.11 -2.66
CA ARG A 170 -18.03 3.52 -2.48
C ARG A 170 -16.87 3.85 -3.39
N ASP A 171 -17.09 4.78 -4.31
CA ASP A 171 -16.03 5.31 -5.14
C ASP A 171 -15.17 6.25 -4.30
N VAL A 172 -13.85 6.12 -4.46
CA VAL A 172 -12.86 6.94 -3.78
C VAL A 172 -12.21 7.82 -4.83
N VAL A 173 -12.60 9.08 -4.83
CA VAL A 173 -12.13 10.07 -5.81
C VAL A 173 -10.72 10.52 -5.46
N LEU A 174 -9.81 10.47 -6.45
CA LEU A 174 -8.45 11.03 -6.40
C LEU A 174 -8.45 12.49 -6.90
N ASP A 175 -9.16 13.36 -6.20
CA ASP A 175 -9.12 14.80 -6.45
C ASP A 175 -7.86 15.45 -5.83
N GLU A 176 -7.63 16.73 -6.13
CA GLU A 176 -6.48 17.48 -5.61
C GLU A 176 -6.38 17.43 -4.07
N HIS A 177 -7.51 17.48 -3.38
CA HIS A 177 -7.57 17.40 -1.93
C HIS A 177 -7.16 16.01 -1.40
N ARG A 178 -7.58 14.93 -2.07
CA ARG A 178 -7.16 13.57 -1.74
C ARG A 178 -5.67 13.38 -2.02
N LEU A 179 -5.16 13.89 -3.14
CA LEU A 179 -3.74 13.85 -3.48
C LEU A 179 -2.90 14.60 -2.42
N GLN A 180 -3.36 15.77 -1.98
CA GLN A 180 -2.73 16.51 -0.89
C GLN A 180 -2.73 15.71 0.42
N LYS A 181 -3.86 15.10 0.79
CA LYS A 181 -3.93 14.20 1.97
C LYS A 181 -2.98 13.01 1.84
N MET A 182 -2.82 12.44 0.65
CA MET A 182 -1.87 11.35 0.44
C MET A 182 -0.43 11.82 0.62
N TRP A 183 -0.09 12.98 0.07
CA TRP A 183 1.22 13.60 0.27
C TRP A 183 1.53 13.81 1.76
N GLU A 184 0.65 14.51 2.49
CA GLU A 184 0.81 14.79 3.91
C GLU A 184 0.89 13.50 4.75
N ALA A 185 0.08 12.50 4.42
CA ALA A 185 0.16 11.19 5.06
C ALA A 185 1.52 10.52 4.84
N SER A 186 2.10 10.65 3.65
CA SER A 186 3.43 10.11 3.36
C SER A 186 4.53 10.82 4.14
N GLU A 187 4.49 12.17 4.23
CA GLU A 187 5.43 12.95 5.05
C GLU A 187 5.30 12.58 6.53
N ARG A 188 4.06 12.39 7.00
CA ARG A 188 3.83 11.98 8.38
C ARG A 188 4.36 10.58 8.67
N LEU A 189 4.17 9.64 7.75
CA LEU A 189 4.71 8.29 7.87
C LEU A 189 6.24 8.29 7.88
N GLU A 190 6.89 9.11 7.05
CA GLU A 190 8.34 9.30 7.07
C GLU A 190 8.84 9.83 8.42
N ALA A 191 8.18 10.87 8.95
CA ALA A 191 8.52 11.39 10.27
C ALA A 191 8.34 10.36 11.40
N LEU A 192 7.38 9.43 11.26
CA LEU A 192 7.18 8.34 12.22
C LEU A 192 8.21 7.22 12.06
N ALA A 193 8.65 6.93 10.83
CA ALA A 193 9.61 5.85 10.54
C ALA A 193 10.96 6.10 11.22
N VAL A 194 11.41 7.35 11.28
CA VAL A 194 12.69 7.74 11.91
C VAL A 194 12.56 8.07 13.39
N ARG A 195 11.35 8.02 13.96
CA ARG A 195 11.13 8.37 15.36
C ARG A 195 11.50 7.19 16.26
N GLU A 196 12.41 7.41 17.20
CA GLU A 196 12.81 6.38 18.18
C GLU A 196 11.71 6.09 19.20
N ASP A 197 11.06 7.14 19.72
CA ASP A 197 10.03 7.00 20.73
C ASP A 197 8.63 6.78 20.14
N VAL A 198 7.88 5.90 20.78
CA VAL A 198 6.45 5.70 20.52
C VAL A 198 5.71 7.04 20.64
N PRO A 199 4.93 7.46 19.62
CA PRO A 199 4.17 8.70 19.67
C PRO A 199 3.24 8.76 20.88
N ARG A 200 3.24 9.90 21.59
CA ARG A 200 2.26 10.18 22.65
C ARG A 200 0.86 10.26 22.02
N ALA A 201 -0.09 9.53 22.59
CA ALA A 201 -1.46 9.50 22.15
C ALA A 201 -2.40 9.35 23.36
N ARG A 202 -3.57 9.98 23.27
CA ARG A 202 -4.69 9.79 24.21
C ARG A 202 -5.52 8.57 23.81
N ALA A 203 -6.23 7.98 24.76
CA ALA A 203 -7.23 6.97 24.47
C ALA A 203 -8.31 7.54 23.52
N ILE A 204 -8.67 6.75 22.52
CA ILE A 204 -9.71 7.09 21.53
C ILE A 204 -10.71 5.94 21.43
N PRO A 205 -11.93 6.15 20.89
CA PRO A 205 -12.93 5.08 20.77
C PRO A 205 -12.43 3.83 20.03
N LEU A 206 -11.51 4.00 19.08
CA LEU A 206 -10.89 2.89 18.34
C LEU A 206 -10.11 1.93 19.25
N CYS A 207 -9.51 2.42 20.34
CA CYS A 207 -8.63 1.64 21.21
C CYS A 207 -9.32 0.36 21.74
N LYS A 208 -10.60 0.45 22.09
CA LYS A 208 -11.44 -0.68 22.56
C LYS A 208 -11.50 -1.88 21.62
N THR A 209 -11.15 -1.70 20.35
CA THR A 209 -11.16 -2.74 19.32
C THR A 209 -9.83 -2.86 18.59
N CYS A 210 -8.81 -2.13 19.04
CA CYS A 210 -7.50 -2.11 18.41
C CYS A 210 -6.71 -3.36 18.82
N SER A 211 -6.17 -4.08 17.85
CA SER A 211 -5.34 -5.27 18.10
C SER A 211 -4.02 -4.95 18.83
N LEU A 212 -3.65 -3.68 18.97
CA LEU A 212 -2.44 -3.22 19.65
C LEU A 212 -2.74 -2.61 21.03
N ALA A 213 -4.00 -2.60 21.48
CA ALA A 213 -4.40 -1.85 22.67
C ALA A 213 -3.60 -2.26 23.92
N GLY A 214 -3.45 -3.57 24.15
CA GLY A 214 -2.70 -4.14 25.28
C GLY A 214 -1.18 -3.89 25.24
N PHE A 215 -0.63 -3.52 24.08
CA PHE A 215 0.78 -3.13 23.95
C PHE A 215 0.97 -1.60 23.96
N CYS A 216 -0.13 -0.84 23.87
CA CYS A 216 -0.10 0.61 23.81
C CYS A 216 -0.56 1.29 25.11
N GLY A 217 -0.98 0.50 26.11
CA GLY A 217 -1.46 0.96 27.42
C GLY A 217 -2.81 1.67 27.37
N HIS A 218 -3.63 1.37 26.36
CA HIS A 218 -4.98 1.94 26.16
C HIS A 218 -6.01 0.84 25.84
N ASP A 219 -5.81 -0.37 26.34
CA ASP A 219 -6.79 -1.47 26.32
C ASP A 219 -8.00 -1.25 27.22
#